data_AF-A0A4R2RQZ3-F1
#
_entry.id   AF-A0A4R2RQZ3-F1
#
_cell.length_a   1.000
_cell.length_b   1.000
_cell.length_c   1.000
_cell.angle_alpha   90.00
_cell.angle_beta   90.00
_cell.angle_gamma   90.00
#
_symmetry.space_group_name_H-M   'P 1'
#
loop_
_entity.id
_entity.type
_entity.pdbx_description
1 polymer ?
#
loop_
_entity_poly.entity_id
_entity_poly.type
_entity_poly.pdbx_seq_one_letter_code
_entity_poly.pdbx_strand_id
1 'polypeptide(L)'
;MNAIHTEILYFQRRLDATRAMADAAAGPCARRAHELLAQLYGENLEALSVQAAGLIAEPVLTLAVRSIGAAPRLRPIPHRPRLTLKLAC
;
A
#
# COMPACT_ATOMS: atom_id res chain seq x y z
N MET A 1 -18.49 14.64 -6.14
CA MET A 1 -17.19 13.92 -6.23
C MET A 1 -17.45 12.47 -5.81
N ASN A 2 -17.16 11.48 -6.66
CA ASN A 2 -17.45 10.07 -6.40
C ASN A 2 -16.39 9.49 -5.44
N ALA A 3 -16.80 8.77 -4.39
CA ALA A 3 -15.90 8.17 -3.40
C ALA A 3 -14.82 7.29 -4.07
N ILE A 4 -15.20 6.50 -5.09
CA ILE A 4 -14.29 5.63 -5.85
C ILE A 4 -13.25 6.46 -6.61
N HIS A 5 -13.64 7.62 -7.14
CA HIS A 5 -12.70 8.49 -7.84
C HIS A 5 -11.65 9.10 -6.88
N THR A 6 -12.06 9.44 -5.65
CA THR A 6 -11.13 9.90 -4.62
C THR A 6 -10.15 8.78 -4.20
N GLU A 7 -10.62 7.54 -4.11
CA GLU A 7 -9.77 6.38 -3.82
C GLU A 7 -8.77 6.09 -4.95
N ILE A 8 -9.21 6.11 -6.21
CA ILE A 8 -8.34 5.97 -7.39
C ILE A 8 -7.22 7.02 -7.34
N LEU A 9 -7.56 8.30 -7.11
CA LEU A 9 -6.57 9.38 -6.99
C LEU A 9 -5.62 9.18 -5.80
N TYR A 10 -6.11 8.63 -4.68
CA TYR A 10 -5.26 8.29 -3.55
C TYR A 10 -4.25 7.20 -3.91
N PHE A 11 -4.71 6.09 -4.49
CA PHE A 11 -3.84 4.97 -4.88
C PHE A 11 -2.82 5.38 -5.95
N GLN A 12 -3.22 6.21 -6.91
CA GLN A 12 -2.33 6.70 -7.95
C GLN A 12 -1.20 7.57 -7.36
N ARG A 13 -1.52 8.51 -6.48
CA ARG A 13 -0.49 9.32 -5.79
C ARG A 13 0.45 8.46 -4.93
N ARG A 14 -0.07 7.43 -4.26
CA ARG A 14 0.74 6.51 -3.45
C ARG A 14 1.64 5.65 -4.33
N LEU A 15 1.16 5.18 -5.47
CA LEU A 15 1.93 4.43 -6.44
C LEU A 15 3.10 5.25 -6.97
N ASP A 16 2.83 6.49 -7.42
CA ASP A 16 3.85 7.39 -7.96
C ASP A 16 4.93 7.71 -6.92
N ALA A 17 4.51 8.05 -5.69
CA ALA A 17 5.44 8.31 -4.59
C ALA A 17 6.30 7.07 -4.26
N THR A 18 5.70 5.88 -4.26
CA THR A 18 6.41 4.65 -3.91
C THR A 18 7.43 4.27 -5.00
N ARG A 19 7.10 4.51 -6.28
CA ARG A 19 8.07 4.35 -7.38
C ARG A 19 9.25 5.31 -7.24
N ALA A 20 8.98 6.58 -6.96
CA ALA A 20 10.04 7.56 -6.70
C ALA A 20 10.93 7.15 -5.51
N MET A 21 10.36 6.57 -4.45
CA MET A 21 11.13 6.04 -3.33
C MET A 21 11.97 4.81 -3.70
N ALA A 22 11.47 3.93 -4.58
CA ALA A 22 12.24 2.79 -5.09
C ALA A 22 13.44 3.26 -5.91
N ASP A 23 13.24 4.27 -6.76
CA ASP A 23 14.29 4.85 -7.60
C ASP A 23 15.35 5.59 -6.76
N ALA A 24 14.93 6.27 -5.69
CA ALA A 24 15.82 6.98 -4.76
C ALA A 24 16.45 6.08 -3.69
N ALA A 25 16.12 4.79 -3.65
CA ALA A 25 16.58 3.91 -2.57
C ALA A 25 18.10 3.70 -2.61
N ALA A 26 18.76 3.97 -1.48
CA ALA A 26 20.22 3.84 -1.35
C ALA A 26 20.73 2.39 -1.37
N GLY A 27 19.85 1.39 -1.30
CA GLY A 27 20.24 -0.01 -1.25
C GLY A 27 19.20 -0.97 -1.82
N PRO A 28 19.61 -2.18 -2.22
CA PRO A 28 18.77 -3.12 -2.95
C PRO A 28 17.59 -3.64 -2.12
N CYS A 29 17.76 -3.79 -0.81
CA CYS A 29 16.68 -4.22 0.09
C CYS A 29 15.56 -3.17 0.19
N ALA A 30 15.93 -1.90 0.38
CA ALA A 30 14.98 -0.79 0.43
C ALA A 30 14.25 -0.61 -0.91
N ARG A 31 15.00 -0.67 -2.01
CA ARG A 31 14.42 -0.65 -3.36
C ARG A 31 13.39 -1.75 -3.53
N ARG A 32 13.75 -3.00 -3.21
CA ARG A 32 12.83 -4.15 -3.35
C ARG A 32 11.57 -4.01 -2.50
N ALA A 33 11.69 -3.46 -1.29
CA ALA A 33 10.54 -3.19 -0.44
C ALA A 33 9.57 -2.17 -1.07
N HIS A 34 10.11 -1.09 -1.64
CA HIS A 34 9.30 -0.09 -2.35
C HIS A 34 8.70 -0.66 -3.65
N GLU A 35 9.42 -1.47 -4.41
CA GLU A 35 8.88 -2.14 -5.59
C GLU A 35 7.69 -3.06 -5.24
N LEU A 36 7.79 -3.84 -4.17
CA LEU A 36 6.69 -4.69 -3.70
C LEU A 36 5.48 -3.86 -3.27
N LEU A 37 5.70 -2.75 -2.56
CA LEU A 37 4.63 -1.83 -2.20
C LEU A 37 3.98 -1.18 -3.42
N ALA A 38 4.78 -0.79 -4.42
CA ALA A 38 4.28 -0.23 -5.67
C ALA A 38 3.44 -1.26 -6.44
N GLN A 39 3.85 -2.53 -6.47
CA GLN A 39 3.06 -3.60 -7.06
C GLN A 39 1.69 -3.70 -6.38
N LEU A 40 1.65 -3.77 -5.05
CA LEU A 40 0.38 -3.85 -4.29
C LEU A 40 -0.52 -2.64 -4.53
N TYR A 41 0.05 -1.42 -4.64
CA TYR A 41 -0.74 -0.24 -4.99
C TYR A 41 -1.26 -0.28 -6.42
N GLY A 42 -0.49 -0.81 -7.36
CA GLY A 42 -0.91 -1.00 -8.76
C GLY A 42 -2.07 -1.99 -8.88
N GLU A 43 -1.99 -3.14 -8.22
CA GLU A 43 -3.06 -4.15 -8.21
C GLU A 43 -4.37 -3.59 -7.63
N ASN A 44 -4.31 -2.81 -6.54
CA ASN A 44 -5.47 -2.15 -5.97
C ASN A 44 -6.06 -1.07 -6.89
N LEU A 45 -5.21 -0.30 -7.56
CA LEU A 45 -5.64 0.73 -8.51
C LEU A 45 -6.35 0.11 -9.72
N GLU A 46 -5.85 -1.01 -10.23
CA GLU A 46 -6.47 -1.76 -11.32
C GLU A 46 -7.84 -2.29 -10.91
N ALA A 47 -7.94 -2.92 -9.74
CA ALA A 47 -9.21 -3.42 -9.21
C ALA A 47 -10.27 -2.30 -9.04
N LEU A 48 -9.87 -1.14 -8.50
CA LEU A 48 -10.76 0.01 -8.37
C LEU A 48 -11.17 0.58 -9.73
N SER A 49 -10.28 0.58 -10.71
CA SER A 49 -10.58 1.06 -12.07
C SER A 49 -11.59 0.15 -12.78
N VAL A 50 -11.45 -1.17 -12.62
CA VAL A 50 -12.44 -2.15 -13.11
C VAL A 50 -13.79 -1.95 -12.41
N GLN A 51 -13.80 -1.73 -11.09
CA GLN A 51 -15.03 -1.45 -10.34
C GLN A 51 -15.70 -0.16 -10.83
N ALA A 52 -14.93 0.91 -11.04
CA ALA A 52 -15.44 2.16 -11.57
C ALA A 52 -16.04 1.99 -12.98
N ALA A 53 -15.40 1.18 -13.85
CA ALA A 53 -15.92 0.86 -15.18
C ALA A 53 -17.19 -0.02 -15.11
N GLY A 54 -17.24 -0.99 -14.20
CA GLY A 54 -18.41 -1.85 -13.99
C GLY A 54 -19.65 -1.08 -13.50
N LEU A 55 -19.44 -0.03 -12.69
CA LEU A 55 -20.51 0.88 -12.26
C LEU A 55 -21.07 1.77 -13.39
N ILE A 56 -20.34 1.90 -14.50
CA ILE A 56 -20.81 2.59 -15.71
C ILE A 56 -21.66 1.64 -16.58
N ALA A 57 -21.47 0.32 -16.46
CA ALA A 57 -22.07 -0.68 -17.34
C ALA A 57 -23.37 -1.33 -16.83
N GLU A 58 -23.62 -1.42 -15.53
CA GLU A 58 -24.84 -2.07 -14.99
C GLU A 58 -25.34 -1.39 -13.70
N PRO A 59 -26.67 -1.24 -13.49
CA PRO A 59 -27.21 -0.69 -12.26
C PRO A 59 -27.16 -1.73 -11.14
N VAL A 60 -26.42 -1.39 -10.08
CA VAL A 60 -26.50 -1.93 -8.70
C VAL A 60 -26.81 -3.44 -8.60
N LEU A 61 -25.76 -4.26 -8.50
CA LEU A 61 -25.84 -5.50 -7.75
C LEU A 61 -24.78 -5.51 -6.65
N THR A 62 -25.31 -5.58 -5.45
CA THR A 62 -24.68 -5.65 -4.14
C THR A 62 -23.65 -6.78 -4.02
N LEU A 63 -22.53 -6.42 -3.38
CA LEU A 63 -21.83 -7.19 -2.36
C LEU A 63 -21.09 -8.49 -2.76
N ALA A 64 -19.76 -8.40 -2.77
CA ALA A 64 -18.91 -9.42 -2.16
C ALA A 64 -17.63 -8.76 -1.63
N VAL A 65 -17.65 -8.36 -0.36
CA VAL A 65 -16.43 -8.05 0.40
C VAL A 65 -15.63 -9.34 0.45
N ARG A 66 -14.69 -9.52 -0.49
CA ARG A 66 -13.64 -10.51 -0.34
C ARG A 66 -12.73 -10.02 0.76
N SER A 67 -12.86 -10.65 1.91
CA SER A 67 -12.01 -10.48 3.07
C SER A 67 -10.55 -10.35 2.62
N ILE A 68 -9.96 -9.18 2.89
CA ILE A 68 -8.52 -8.97 2.85
C ILE A 68 -7.92 -10.09 3.71
N GLY A 69 -7.18 -11.00 3.07
CA GLY A 69 -6.55 -12.13 3.72
C GLY A 69 -5.82 -11.66 4.98
N ALA A 70 -5.94 -12.45 6.05
CA ALA A 70 -5.44 -12.13 7.38
C ALA A 70 -4.08 -11.41 7.32
N ALA A 71 -4.05 -10.17 7.80
CA ALA A 71 -2.81 -9.43 7.97
C ALA A 71 -1.79 -10.34 8.67
N PRO A 72 -0.54 -10.45 8.19
CA PRO A 72 0.47 -11.23 8.88
C PRO A 72 0.56 -10.68 10.30
N ARG A 73 0.25 -11.52 11.29
CA ARG A 73 0.37 -11.16 12.70
C ARG A 73 1.83 -10.78 12.95
N LEU A 74 2.11 -9.49 13.06
CA LEU A 74 3.38 -8.99 13.56
C LEU A 74 3.54 -9.59 14.96
N ARG A 75 4.46 -10.55 15.08
CA ARG A 75 4.79 -11.13 16.39
C ARG A 75 5.27 -10.00 17.29
N PRO A 76 4.82 -9.94 18.56
CA PRO A 76 5.37 -9.00 19.53
C PRO A 76 6.88 -9.21 19.60
N ILE A 77 7.65 -8.17 19.29
CA ILE A 77 9.10 -8.19 19.50
C ILE A 77 9.29 -8.23 21.02
N PRO A 78 9.94 -9.27 21.59
CA PRO A 78 10.24 -9.27 23.02
C PRO A 78 11.13 -8.06 23.33
N HIS A 79 10.78 -7.37 24.42
CA HIS A 79 11.43 -6.16 24.94
C HIS A 79 12.93 -6.11 24.63
N ARG A 80 13.30 -5.26 23.66
CA ARG A 80 14.71 -4.99 23.36
C ARG A 80 15.25 -4.09 24.48
N PRO A 81 16.37 -4.44 25.16
CA PRO A 81 16.95 -3.56 26.16
C PRO A 81 17.37 -2.24 25.51
N ARG A 82 16.94 -1.11 26.10
CA ARG A 82 17.32 0.23 25.67
C ARG A 82 18.83 0.37 25.82
N LEU A 83 19.55 0.41 24.69
CA LEU A 83 20.95 0.83 24.67
C LEU A 83 20.97 2.34 24.93
N THR A 84 21.24 2.73 26.18
CA THR A 84 21.61 4.11 26.52
C THR A 84 22.97 4.42 25.91
N LEU A 85 23.00 5.28 24.90
CA LEU A 85 24.22 5.91 24.40
C LEU A 85 24.83 6.76 25.53
N LYS A 86 25.94 6.29 26.10
CA LYS A 86 26.80 7.14 26.94
C LYS A 86 27.65 8.00 25.99
N LEU A 87 27.43 9.30 26.01
CA LEU A 87 28.38 10.25 25.45
C LEU A 87 29.62 10.26 26.36
N ALA A 88 30.77 9.92 25.79
CA ALA A 88 32.06 10.15 26.46
C ALA A 88 32.37 11.65 26.38
N CYS A 89 32.74 12.25 27.52
CA CYS A 89 33.36 13.57 27.60
C CYS A 89 34.87 13.44 27.40
#